data_AF-A0A522KFG1-F1
#
_entry.id   AF-A0A522KFG1-F1
#
_cell.length_a   1.000
_cell.length_b   1.000
_cell.length_c   1.000
_cell.angle_alpha   90.00
_cell.angle_beta   90.00
_cell.angle_gamma   90.00
#
_symmetry.space_group_name_H-M   'P 1'
#
loop_
_entity.id
_entity.type
_entity.pdbx_description
1 polymer ?
#
loop_
_entity_poly.entity_id
_entity_poly.type
_entity_poly.pdbx_seq_one_letter_code
_entity_poly.pdbx_strand_id
1 'polypeptide(L)'
;MKQSTAVLAATIAGLLSMAAHAQNPNPMDIRACTAIESDAQRLACYDKATGRENLPAAEKRNAENTEAPPSMASHGIFSHEHRIEPAPTKVATPLSLLDTRWELSPESKLGTFNIRGYQPVYVMPVFATSNQNNRPTSPNPVNTVRTPQDLDNVEAKFQISLKTKVW
;
A
#
# COMPACT_ATOMS: atom_id res chain seq x y z
N MET A 1 73.83 37.25 -37.45
CA MET A 1 73.75 36.88 -36.02
C MET A 1 72.43 37.40 -35.44
N LYS A 2 71.37 36.58 -35.38
CA LYS A 2 70.13 36.80 -34.61
C LYS A 2 69.17 35.60 -34.82
N GLN A 3 69.66 34.38 -34.51
CA GLN A 3 68.83 33.17 -34.48
C GLN A 3 68.61 32.64 -33.04
N SER A 4 69.02 33.40 -32.02
CA SER A 4 69.03 32.91 -30.64
C SER A 4 67.89 33.43 -29.76
N THR A 5 66.96 34.24 -30.28
CA THR A 5 65.86 34.81 -29.48
C THR A 5 64.52 34.08 -29.63
N ALA A 6 64.38 33.19 -30.62
CA ALA A 6 63.12 32.47 -30.85
C ALA A 6 62.94 31.23 -29.96
N VAL A 7 64.03 30.67 -29.40
CA VAL A 7 63.97 29.41 -28.63
C VAL A 7 63.59 29.65 -27.16
N LEU A 8 63.81 30.86 -26.63
CA LEU A 8 63.56 31.16 -25.21
C LEU A 8 62.09 31.47 -24.88
N ALA A 9 61.27 31.82 -25.88
CA ALA A 9 59.85 32.11 -25.68
C ALA A 9 58.96 30.85 -25.69
N ALA A 10 59.46 29.74 -26.23
CA ALA A 10 58.71 28.48 -26.30
C ALA A 10 58.71 27.67 -24.99
N THR A 11 59.57 28.00 -24.02
CA THR A 11 59.69 27.28 -22.74
C THR A 11 58.86 27.89 -21.60
N ILE A 12 58.34 29.11 -21.75
CA ILE A 12 57.53 29.78 -20.70
C ILE A 12 56.04 29.44 -20.83
N ALA A 13 55.58 28.95 -21.98
CA ALA A 13 54.19 28.48 -22.16
C ALA A 13 53.91 27.09 -21.54
N GLY A 14 54.93 26.40 -21.02
CA GLY A 14 54.81 25.04 -20.45
C GLY A 14 54.42 24.97 -18.97
N LEU A 15 54.28 26.11 -18.27
CA LEU A 15 54.10 26.14 -16.80
C LEU A 15 52.67 26.45 -16.32
N LEU A 16 51.66 26.46 -17.22
CA LEU A 16 50.25 26.66 -16.85
C LEU A 16 49.36 25.41 -16.97
N SER A 17 49.95 24.23 -17.13
CA SER A 17 49.21 22.96 -17.06
C SER A 17 49.31 22.34 -15.67
N MET A 18 48.34 22.66 -14.80
CA MET A 18 47.87 21.95 -13.59
C MET A 18 47.11 22.99 -12.75
N ALA A 19 45.82 22.91 -12.43
CA ALA A 19 45.04 21.75 -12.06
C ALA A 19 43.55 21.97 -12.42
N ALA A 20 43.09 21.38 -13.51
CA ALA A 20 41.67 21.08 -13.66
C ALA A 20 41.37 19.89 -12.74
N HIS A 21 40.80 20.14 -11.56
CA HIS A 21 40.25 19.08 -10.74
C HIS A 21 39.07 18.48 -11.52
N ALA A 22 39.30 17.34 -12.18
CA ALA A 22 38.21 16.46 -12.56
C ALA A 22 37.48 16.10 -11.25
N GLN A 23 36.29 16.67 -11.05
CA GLN A 23 35.38 16.21 -10.00
C GLN A 23 34.97 14.80 -10.39
N ASN A 24 35.74 13.81 -9.93
CA ASN A 24 35.33 12.42 -10.00
C ASN A 24 34.16 12.29 -9.02
N PRO A 25 32.91 12.15 -9.48
CA PRO A 25 31.79 11.96 -8.55
C PRO A 25 32.09 10.70 -7.74
N ASN A 26 31.87 10.78 -6.43
CA ASN A 26 32.09 9.62 -5.56
C ASN A 26 31.34 8.41 -6.16
N PRO A 27 31.96 7.22 -6.21
CA PRO A 27 31.37 6.03 -6.84
C PRO A 27 30.09 5.51 -6.13
N MET A 28 29.60 6.25 -5.14
CA MET A 28 28.39 5.98 -4.36
C MET A 28 27.35 7.11 -4.49
N ASP A 29 27.55 8.09 -5.39
CA ASP A 29 26.50 9.06 -5.70
C ASP A 29 25.40 8.39 -6.53
N ILE A 30 24.16 8.48 -6.05
CA ILE A 30 22.95 7.92 -6.68
C ILE A 30 22.80 8.39 -8.13
N ARG A 31 23.34 9.58 -8.47
CA ARG A 31 23.32 10.13 -9.83
C ARG A 31 24.14 9.31 -10.84
N ALA A 32 25.17 8.58 -10.40
CA ALA A 32 26.00 7.75 -11.26
C ALA A 32 25.23 6.58 -11.90
N CYS A 33 24.15 6.11 -11.25
CA CYS A 33 23.31 5.03 -11.77
C CYS A 33 22.44 5.44 -12.96
N THR A 34 22.28 6.74 -13.24
CA THR A 34 21.42 7.24 -14.34
C THR A 34 21.97 6.97 -15.73
N ALA A 35 23.30 6.85 -15.86
CA ALA A 35 23.99 6.61 -17.13
C ALA A 35 23.99 5.13 -17.56
N ILE A 36 23.46 4.22 -16.72
CA ILE A 36 23.37 2.79 -17.04
C ILE A 36 22.14 2.54 -17.93
N GLU A 37 22.38 2.05 -19.15
CA GLU A 37 21.31 1.78 -20.14
C GLU A 37 20.46 0.55 -19.80
N SER A 38 21.06 -0.47 -19.18
CA SER A 38 20.34 -1.69 -18.79
C SER A 38 19.51 -1.46 -17.54
N ASP A 39 18.18 -1.62 -17.64
CA ASP A 39 17.23 -1.42 -16.54
C ASP A 39 17.55 -2.27 -15.30
N ALA A 40 17.90 -3.54 -15.50
CA ALA A 40 18.22 -4.45 -14.39
C ALA A 40 19.50 -4.03 -13.65
N GLN A 41 20.52 -3.61 -14.41
CA GLN A 41 21.80 -3.16 -13.86
C GLN A 41 21.65 -1.80 -13.15
N ARG A 42 20.81 -0.92 -13.70
CA ARG A 42 20.46 0.37 -13.12
C ARG A 42 19.73 0.21 -11.79
N LEU A 43 18.75 -0.70 -11.71
CA LEU A 43 18.03 -0.99 -10.48
C LEU A 43 18.97 -1.52 -9.38
N ALA A 44 19.84 -2.47 -9.72
CA ALA A 44 20.83 -3.00 -8.79
C ALA A 44 21.81 -1.92 -8.28
N CYS A 45 22.23 -0.99 -9.13
CA CYS A 45 23.06 0.16 -8.73
C CYS A 45 22.34 1.06 -7.71
N TYR A 46 21.06 1.36 -7.95
CA TYR A 46 20.24 2.15 -7.02
C TYR A 46 20.05 1.46 -5.67
N ASP A 47 19.77 0.16 -5.66
CA ASP A 47 19.61 -0.62 -4.43
C ASP A 47 20.90 -0.64 -3.59
N LYS A 48 22.07 -0.72 -4.24
CA LYS A 48 23.39 -0.59 -3.59
C LYS A 48 23.66 0.79 -3.01
N ALA A 49 23.46 1.83 -3.82
CA ALA A 49 23.76 3.21 -3.45
C ALA A 49 22.88 3.69 -2.28
N THR A 50 21.64 3.19 -2.19
CA THR A 50 20.70 3.51 -1.10
C THR A 50 20.84 2.59 0.12
N GLY A 51 21.72 1.58 0.06
CA GLY A 51 21.95 0.64 1.16
C GLY A 51 20.77 -0.31 1.41
N ARG A 52 19.86 -0.48 0.45
CA ARG A 52 18.67 -1.36 0.58
C ARG A 52 19.07 -2.83 0.76
N GLU A 53 20.24 -3.21 0.27
CA GLU A 53 20.83 -4.56 0.44
C GLU A 53 21.21 -4.86 1.90
N ASN A 54 21.40 -3.83 2.72
CA ASN A 54 21.76 -3.93 4.14
C ASN A 54 20.56 -3.71 5.08
N LEU A 55 19.37 -3.49 4.53
CA LEU A 55 18.17 -3.48 5.37
C LEU A 55 17.90 -4.93 5.80
N PRO A 56 17.75 -5.20 7.11
CA PRO A 56 17.30 -6.52 7.54
C PRO A 56 16.00 -6.81 6.79
N ALA A 57 16.00 -7.89 6.00
CA ALA A 57 14.79 -8.39 5.37
C ALA A 57 13.75 -8.48 6.47
N ALA A 58 12.67 -7.70 6.37
CA ALA A 58 11.71 -7.45 7.45
C ALA A 58 11.46 -8.73 8.24
N GLU A 59 12.17 -8.85 9.36
CA GLU A 59 12.13 -10.04 10.18
C GLU A 59 10.74 -10.01 10.77
N LYS A 60 9.89 -10.96 10.37
CA LYS A 60 8.58 -11.15 11.00
C LYS A 60 8.87 -11.17 12.50
N ARG A 61 8.29 -10.22 13.24
CA ARG A 61 8.30 -10.31 14.71
C ARG A 61 7.69 -11.66 15.04
N ASN A 62 8.54 -12.63 15.36
CA ASN A 62 8.11 -13.82 16.06
C ASN A 62 7.59 -13.30 17.38
N ALA A 63 6.27 -13.19 17.48
CA ALA A 63 5.58 -12.89 18.72
C ALA A 63 5.70 -14.13 19.61
N GLU A 64 6.90 -14.35 20.13
CA GLU A 64 7.14 -15.31 21.18
C GLU A 64 7.82 -14.54 22.32
N ASN A 65 7.08 -14.40 23.41
CA ASN A 65 7.46 -13.79 24.68
C ASN A 65 7.49 -12.25 24.74
N THR A 66 6.32 -11.62 24.69
CA THR A 66 6.04 -10.47 25.56
C THR A 66 4.57 -10.52 25.97
N GLU A 67 4.33 -10.87 27.22
CA GLU A 67 3.03 -10.78 27.86
C GLU A 67 2.62 -9.30 27.95
N ALA A 68 1.61 -8.94 27.16
CA ALA A 68 0.99 -7.63 27.15
C ALA A 68 -0.53 -7.79 27.33
N PRO A 69 -1.19 -6.86 28.06
CA PRO A 69 -2.52 -7.06 28.65
C PRO A 69 -3.63 -7.23 27.60
N PRO A 70 -4.77 -7.85 27.96
CA PRO A 70 -5.83 -8.20 27.01
C PRO A 70 -6.50 -6.92 26.47
N SER A 71 -6.04 -6.44 25.32
CA SER A 71 -6.86 -5.55 24.51
C SER A 71 -7.96 -6.40 23.90
N MET A 72 -9.21 -6.08 24.20
CA MET A 72 -10.37 -6.61 23.52
C MET A 72 -10.32 -6.14 22.07
N ALA A 73 -9.56 -6.85 21.24
CA ALA A 73 -9.72 -6.79 19.80
C ALA A 73 -11.08 -7.39 19.51
N SER A 74 -12.03 -6.52 19.16
CA SER A 74 -13.30 -6.91 18.58
C SER A 74 -13.01 -7.93 17.48
N HIS A 75 -13.35 -9.19 17.73
CA HIS A 75 -13.41 -10.20 16.69
C HIS A 75 -14.46 -9.73 15.70
N GLY A 76 -14.00 -9.00 14.67
CA GLY A 76 -14.82 -8.69 13.54
C GLY A 76 -15.28 -10.01 12.96
N ILE A 77 -16.58 -10.21 12.86
CA ILE A 77 -17.22 -11.40 12.25
C ILE A 77 -16.74 -11.61 10.79
N PHE A 78 -16.02 -10.64 10.22
CA PHE A 78 -15.44 -10.66 8.87
C PHE A 78 -13.91 -10.62 8.84
N SER A 79 -13.21 -10.67 9.99
CA SER A 79 -11.76 -10.74 10.02
C SER A 79 -11.34 -12.20 9.84
N HIS A 80 -10.86 -12.53 8.65
CA HIS A 80 -10.23 -13.82 8.41
C HIS A 80 -8.90 -13.84 9.17
N GLU A 81 -8.90 -14.44 10.36
CA GLU A 81 -7.71 -15.07 10.91
C GLU A 81 -7.28 -16.10 9.86
N HIS A 82 -6.07 -15.94 9.33
CA HIS A 82 -5.47 -16.89 8.43
C HIS A 82 -5.32 -18.20 9.21
N ARG A 83 -6.24 -19.16 9.02
CA ARG A 83 -6.02 -20.53 9.46
C ARG A 83 -4.81 -21.02 8.68
N ILE A 84 -3.64 -20.99 9.33
CA ILE A 84 -2.38 -21.49 8.80
C ILE A 84 -2.51 -23.00 8.70
N GLU A 85 -2.99 -23.48 7.56
CA GLU A 85 -2.59 -24.78 7.05
C GLU A 85 -1.14 -24.63 6.56
N PRO A 86 -0.21 -25.54 6.89
CA PRO A 86 1.18 -25.42 6.50
C PRO A 86 1.32 -25.63 4.98
N ALA A 87 1.18 -24.55 4.21
CA ALA A 87 1.48 -24.56 2.79
C ALA A 87 3.01 -24.61 2.56
N PRO A 88 3.47 -25.31 1.50
CA PRO A 88 4.89 -25.55 1.27
C PRO A 88 5.63 -24.24 1.00
N THR A 89 6.88 -24.23 1.46
CA THR A 89 7.92 -23.22 1.28
C THR A 89 8.09 -22.79 -0.19
N LYS A 90 7.27 -21.85 -0.65
CA LYS A 90 7.63 -20.92 -1.71
C LYS A 90 7.47 -19.54 -1.12
N VAL A 91 8.54 -18.75 -1.20
CA VAL A 91 8.57 -17.34 -0.81
C VAL A 91 7.40 -16.65 -1.51
N ALA A 92 6.31 -16.42 -0.77
CA ALA A 92 5.12 -15.80 -1.29
C ALA A 92 5.50 -14.37 -1.63
N THR A 93 5.62 -14.08 -2.92
CA THR A 93 5.54 -12.71 -3.42
C THR A 93 4.31 -12.05 -2.76
N PRO A 94 4.43 -10.83 -2.23
CA PRO A 94 3.28 -10.18 -1.59
C PRO A 94 2.17 -10.08 -2.63
N LEU A 95 1.05 -10.76 -2.37
CA LEU A 95 -0.11 -10.76 -3.27
C LEU A 95 -0.54 -9.31 -3.47
N SER A 96 -0.72 -8.92 -4.74
CA SER A 96 -1.20 -7.58 -5.09
C SER A 96 -2.57 -7.35 -4.46
N LEU A 97 -2.89 -6.12 -4.04
CA LEU A 97 -4.22 -5.83 -3.49
C LEU A 97 -5.34 -6.13 -4.49
N LEU A 98 -5.06 -6.00 -5.79
CA LEU A 98 -6.01 -6.37 -6.84
C LEU A 98 -6.18 -7.88 -6.88
N ASP A 99 -5.10 -8.64 -6.75
CA ASP A 99 -5.15 -10.10 -6.75
C ASP A 99 -5.96 -10.61 -5.56
N THR A 100 -5.76 -10.08 -4.35
CA THR A 100 -6.57 -10.43 -3.18
C THR A 100 -8.04 -10.03 -3.33
N ARG A 101 -8.32 -8.89 -3.98
CA ARG A 101 -9.69 -8.37 -4.16
C ARG A 101 -10.48 -9.11 -5.22
N TRP A 102 -9.79 -9.59 -6.27
CA TRP A 102 -10.37 -10.24 -7.44
C TRP A 102 -10.13 -11.75 -7.51
N GLU A 103 -9.31 -12.29 -6.61
CA GLU A 103 -9.00 -13.71 -6.50
C GLU A 103 -8.43 -14.29 -7.82
N LEU A 104 -7.40 -13.63 -8.37
CA LEU A 104 -6.85 -13.95 -9.70
C LEU A 104 -5.94 -15.17 -9.65
N SER A 105 -5.00 -15.20 -8.70
CA SER A 105 -4.07 -16.31 -8.48
C SER A 105 -4.72 -17.46 -7.72
N PRO A 106 -4.29 -18.72 -7.95
CA PRO A 106 -4.78 -19.86 -7.18
C PRO A 106 -4.63 -19.67 -5.66
N GLU A 107 -3.59 -18.96 -5.22
CA GLU A 107 -3.28 -18.67 -3.83
C GLU A 107 -4.23 -17.64 -3.21
N SER A 108 -4.86 -16.76 -4.02
CA SER A 108 -5.80 -15.73 -3.56
C SER A 108 -7.27 -16.15 -3.64
N LYS A 109 -7.57 -17.33 -4.20
CA LYS A 109 -8.94 -17.86 -4.30
C LYS A 109 -9.48 -18.31 -2.96
N LEU A 110 -10.67 -17.81 -2.62
CA LEU A 110 -11.32 -18.02 -1.33
C LEU A 110 -12.54 -18.95 -1.44
N GLY A 111 -12.67 -19.63 -2.58
CA GLY A 111 -13.72 -20.61 -2.86
C GLY A 111 -15.03 -20.02 -3.40
N THR A 112 -15.86 -20.89 -3.97
CA THR A 112 -17.21 -20.55 -4.43
C THR A 112 -18.17 -20.47 -3.25
N PHE A 113 -19.18 -19.61 -3.33
CA PHE A 113 -20.19 -19.36 -2.29
C PHE A 113 -19.65 -18.76 -0.97
N ASN A 114 -18.48 -18.13 -1.00
CA ASN A 114 -17.98 -17.36 0.12
C ASN A 114 -18.84 -16.07 0.29
N ILE A 115 -19.47 -15.88 1.45
CA ILE A 115 -20.32 -14.70 1.73
C ILE A 115 -19.44 -13.59 2.32
N ARG A 116 -19.47 -12.40 1.72
CA ARG A 116 -18.73 -11.22 2.19
C ARG A 116 -19.57 -9.96 2.17
N GLY A 117 -19.13 -8.94 2.91
CA GLY A 117 -19.70 -7.60 2.80
C GLY A 117 -19.45 -6.98 1.41
N TYR A 118 -20.48 -6.36 0.82
CA TYR A 118 -20.36 -5.56 -0.40
C TYR A 118 -20.24 -4.07 -0.09
N GLN A 119 -21.19 -3.53 0.68
CA GLN A 119 -21.16 -2.19 1.29
C GLN A 119 -21.05 -2.32 2.82
N PRO A 120 -20.94 -1.20 3.58
CA PRO A 120 -20.92 -1.26 5.04
C PRO A 120 -22.11 -2.05 5.59
N VAL A 121 -21.80 -3.09 6.37
CA VAL A 121 -22.76 -3.88 7.13
C VAL A 121 -22.67 -3.43 8.57
N TYR A 122 -23.76 -2.90 9.11
CA TYR A 122 -23.79 -2.40 10.48
C TYR A 122 -25.12 -2.71 11.15
N VAL A 123 -25.07 -2.78 12.47
CA VAL A 123 -26.24 -2.86 13.34
C VAL A 123 -26.06 -1.82 14.43
N MET A 124 -27.04 -0.94 14.56
CA MET A 124 -27.14 0.07 15.59
C MET A 124 -28.40 -0.25 16.39
N PRO A 125 -28.27 -0.89 17.56
CA PRO A 125 -29.44 -1.33 18.35
C PRO A 125 -30.23 -0.16 18.91
N VAL A 126 -29.61 1.02 19.00
CA VAL A 126 -30.23 2.25 19.51
C VAL A 126 -29.91 3.40 18.56
N PHE A 127 -30.93 3.89 17.86
CA PHE A 127 -30.92 5.07 17.01
C PHE A 127 -32.05 5.99 17.45
N ALA A 128 -31.70 7.11 18.06
CA ALA A 128 -32.66 8.11 18.50
C ALA A 128 -32.74 9.26 17.50
N THR A 129 -33.93 9.63 17.08
CA THR A 129 -34.19 10.82 16.26
C THR A 129 -35.26 11.70 16.90
N SER A 130 -35.24 13.00 16.64
CA SER A 130 -36.26 13.95 17.15
C SER A 130 -37.29 14.33 16.10
N ASN A 131 -37.07 13.94 14.84
CA ASN A 131 -37.93 14.28 13.71
C ASN A 131 -38.21 13.02 12.89
N GLN A 132 -39.29 12.34 13.27
CA GLN A 132 -39.85 11.17 12.60
C GLN A 132 -40.79 11.59 11.48
N ASN A 133 -40.83 10.81 10.40
CA ASN A 133 -41.85 10.98 9.37
C ASN A 133 -43.16 10.33 9.82
N ASN A 134 -43.98 11.08 10.57
CA ASN A 134 -45.26 10.61 11.10
C ASN A 134 -46.37 10.46 10.04
N ARG A 135 -46.10 10.84 8.78
CA ARG A 135 -47.05 10.74 7.65
C ARG A 135 -46.33 10.22 6.39
N PRO A 136 -45.89 8.96 6.39
CA PRO A 136 -45.17 8.41 5.25
C PRO A 136 -46.07 8.37 4.01
N THR A 137 -45.47 8.71 2.88
CA THR A 137 -46.09 8.62 1.56
C THR A 137 -45.17 7.81 0.66
N SER A 138 -45.77 7.04 -0.25
CA SER A 138 -45.03 6.36 -1.31
C SER A 138 -45.55 6.82 -2.68
N PRO A 139 -44.83 6.57 -3.77
CA PRO A 139 -45.29 6.92 -5.12
C PRO A 139 -46.62 6.25 -5.51
N ASN A 140 -46.99 5.14 -4.86
CA ASN A 140 -48.29 4.52 -5.08
C ASN A 140 -49.38 5.36 -4.39
N PRO A 141 -50.38 5.88 -5.13
CA PRO A 141 -51.42 6.77 -4.60
C PRO A 141 -52.27 6.16 -3.47
N VAL A 142 -52.36 4.83 -3.38
CA VAL A 142 -53.13 4.12 -2.34
C VAL A 142 -52.35 4.02 -1.01
N ASN A 143 -51.02 4.13 -1.06
CA ASN A 143 -50.13 3.96 0.09
C ASN A 143 -49.75 5.33 0.67
N THR A 144 -50.76 6.05 1.16
CA THR A 144 -50.57 7.34 1.84
C THR A 144 -51.30 7.36 3.17
N VAL A 145 -50.55 7.63 4.24
CA VAL A 145 -51.10 7.71 5.59
C VAL A 145 -51.68 9.12 5.80
N ARG A 146 -53.00 9.20 6.05
CA ARG A 146 -53.71 10.49 6.17
C ARG A 146 -53.68 11.07 7.58
N THR A 147 -53.74 10.22 8.60
CA THR A 147 -53.67 10.61 10.01
C THR A 147 -52.25 10.43 10.54
N PRO A 148 -51.68 11.41 11.25
CA PRO A 148 -50.37 11.23 11.89
C PRO A 148 -50.33 9.98 12.77
N GLN A 149 -49.26 9.20 12.66
CA GLN A 149 -49.00 8.06 13.54
C GLN A 149 -48.13 8.49 14.72
N ASP A 150 -48.36 7.86 15.87
CA ASP A 150 -47.49 7.98 17.04
C ASP A 150 -46.34 7.00 16.88
N LEU A 151 -45.14 7.51 16.58
CA LEU A 151 -43.94 6.74 16.28
C LEU A 151 -42.94 6.88 17.43
N ASP A 152 -42.30 5.78 17.80
CA ASP A 152 -41.26 5.79 18.81
C ASP A 152 -40.05 6.60 18.32
N ASN A 153 -39.40 7.30 19.25
CA ASN A 153 -38.25 8.13 18.94
C ASN A 153 -36.92 7.37 18.96
N VAL A 154 -36.94 6.12 19.44
CA VAL A 154 -35.78 5.24 19.56
C VAL A 154 -36.05 3.95 18.79
N GLU A 155 -35.22 3.69 17.78
CA GLU A 155 -35.36 2.53 16.89
C GLU A 155 -34.03 1.77 16.76
N ALA A 156 -34.09 0.54 16.27
CA ALA A 156 -32.89 -0.18 15.82
C ALA A 156 -32.68 0.06 14.32
N LYS A 157 -31.46 0.45 13.93
CA LYS A 157 -31.10 0.68 12.53
C LYS A 157 -30.02 -0.29 12.09
N PHE A 158 -30.24 -1.00 11.00
CA PHE A 158 -29.26 -1.89 10.43
C PHE A 158 -29.18 -1.73 8.92
N GLN A 159 -28.01 -2.05 8.38
CA GLN A 159 -27.78 -2.18 6.95
C GLN A 159 -27.04 -3.47 6.71
N ILE A 160 -27.56 -4.31 5.82
CA ILE A 160 -26.97 -5.59 5.44
C ILE A 160 -26.73 -5.54 3.94
N SER A 161 -25.50 -5.82 3.53
CA SER A 161 -25.06 -5.75 2.14
C SER A 161 -24.02 -6.82 1.91
N LEU A 162 -24.42 -7.87 1.19
CA LEU A 162 -23.64 -9.08 1.02
C LEU A 162 -23.34 -9.31 -0.47
N LYS A 163 -22.20 -9.93 -0.75
CA LYS A 163 -21.81 -10.45 -2.06
C LYS A 163 -21.28 -11.87 -1.90
N THR A 164 -21.45 -12.66 -2.95
CA THR A 164 -20.86 -13.98 -3.04
C THR A 164 -20.46 -14.29 -4.47
N LYS A 165 -19.43 -15.13 -4.62
CA LYS A 165 -18.97 -15.61 -5.92
C LYS A 165 -19.69 -16.91 -6.25
N VAL A 166 -20.39 -16.95 -7.37
CA VAL A 166 -21.21 -18.11 -7.79
C VAL A 166 -20.43 -19.06 -8.70
N TRP A 167 -19.45 -18.55 -9.46
CA TRP A 167 -18.53 -19.31 -10.31
C TRP A 167 -17.17 -18.60 -10.43
#